data_AF-A0A2G2GBV0-F1
#
_entry.id   AF-A0A2G2GBV0-F1
#
_cell.length_a   1.000
_cell.length_b   1.000
_cell.length_c   1.000
_cell.angle_alpha   90.00
_cell.angle_beta   90.00
_cell.angle_gamma   90.00
#
_symmetry.space_group_name_H-M   'P 1'
#
loop_
_entity.id
_entity.type
_entity.pdbx_description
1 polymer ?
#
loop_
_entity_poly.entity_id
_entity_poly.type
_entity_poly.pdbx_seq_one_letter_code
_entity_poly.pdbx_strand_id
1 'polypeptide(L)'
;MTLSVFTNTQIISLEDGAADMFTNYILSPDESRQVQAVQTYEEKMMTKAINLTLTNGIDEVKKKMILAGLADLEVGDRFLCNGAKITDLDSPEAKYYLRLVGNLNNGQDLTPEQAQVKTRLEDEEYTVMSKLTDEEIAEKEEK
;
A
#
# COMPACT_ATOMS: atom_id res chain seq x y z
N MET A 1 0.59 -1.05 -17.92
CA MET A 1 1.09 -0.36 -16.69
C MET A 1 0.66 -1.17 -15.49
N THR A 2 1.46 -1.29 -14.44
CA THR A 2 1.03 -1.95 -13.19
C THR A 2 0.95 -0.91 -12.08
N LEU A 3 -0.05 -1.03 -11.21
CA LEU A 3 -0.24 -0.17 -10.06
C LEU A 3 -0.71 -1.00 -8.87
N SER A 4 0.09 -1.04 -7.82
CA SER A 4 -0.31 -1.58 -6.52
C SER A 4 -0.66 -0.41 -5.60
N VAL A 5 -1.87 -0.43 -5.04
CA VAL A 5 -2.38 0.57 -4.09
C VAL A 5 -2.42 -0.08 -2.70
N PHE A 6 -1.72 0.51 -1.74
CA PHE A 6 -1.62 0.01 -0.37
C PHE A 6 -2.33 0.98 0.56
N THR A 7 -3.37 0.50 1.22
CA THR A 7 -4.12 1.22 2.26
C THR A 7 -3.72 0.66 3.63
N ASN A 8 -4.39 1.12 4.70
CA ASN A 8 -4.12 0.62 6.05
C ASN A 8 -4.32 -0.90 6.21
N THR A 9 -5.20 -1.47 5.38
CA THR A 9 -5.75 -2.82 5.58
C THR A 9 -5.70 -3.68 4.32
N GLN A 10 -5.52 -3.07 3.13
CA GLN A 10 -5.70 -3.75 1.87
C GLN A 10 -4.63 -3.37 0.85
N ILE A 11 -4.38 -4.31 -0.07
CA ILE A 11 -3.56 -4.09 -1.26
C ILE A 11 -4.45 -4.35 -2.48
N ILE A 12 -4.47 -3.39 -3.40
CA ILE A 12 -5.21 -3.49 -4.66
C ILE A 12 -4.21 -3.47 -5.81
N SER A 13 -4.10 -4.60 -6.50
CA SER A 13 -3.24 -4.73 -7.69
C SER A 13 -4.05 -4.49 -8.96
N LEU A 14 -3.66 -3.48 -9.72
CA LEU A 14 -4.31 -3.06 -10.97
C LEU A 14 -3.32 -3.18 -12.13
N GLU A 15 -3.83 -3.64 -13.27
CA GLU A 15 -3.05 -3.82 -14.50
C GLU A 15 -3.67 -3.03 -15.66
N ASP A 16 -2.79 -2.55 -16.53
CA ASP A 16 -3.05 -1.84 -17.78
C ASP A 16 -4.11 -0.75 -17.63
N GLY A 17 -5.21 -0.87 -18.37
CA GLY A 17 -6.26 0.15 -18.36
C GLY A 17 -6.86 0.39 -16.98
N ALA A 18 -6.85 -0.61 -16.07
CA ALA A 18 -7.39 -0.44 -14.73
C ALA A 18 -6.50 0.49 -13.90
N ALA A 19 -5.18 0.35 -14.04
CA ALA A 19 -4.20 1.23 -13.42
C ALA A 19 -4.30 2.66 -13.99
N ASP A 20 -4.49 2.79 -15.31
CA ASP A 20 -4.67 4.09 -15.96
C ASP A 20 -5.96 4.78 -15.51
N MET A 21 -7.05 4.03 -15.39
CA MET A 21 -8.34 4.54 -14.90
C MET A 21 -8.21 5.01 -13.45
N PHE A 22 -7.59 4.22 -12.58
CA PHE A 22 -7.38 4.62 -11.19
C PHE A 22 -6.54 5.89 -11.08
N THR A 23 -5.42 5.95 -11.82
CA THR A 23 -4.48 7.08 -11.78
C THR A 23 -5.09 8.36 -12.34
N ASN A 24 -5.80 8.29 -13.47
CA ASN A 24 -6.30 9.49 -14.13
C ASN A 24 -7.66 9.95 -13.61
N TYR A 25 -8.47 9.02 -13.11
CA TYR A 25 -9.82 9.33 -12.64
C TYR A 25 -9.84 9.52 -11.13
N ILE A 26 -9.42 8.51 -10.36
CA ILE A 26 -9.60 8.50 -8.90
C ILE A 26 -8.60 9.44 -8.24
N LEU A 27 -7.30 9.27 -8.55
CA LEU A 27 -6.28 10.15 -8.00
C LEU A 27 -6.50 11.60 -8.45
N SER A 28 -5.97 12.52 -7.66
CA SER A 28 -5.83 13.90 -8.06
C SER A 28 -4.34 14.10 -8.32
N PRO A 29 -3.86 13.85 -9.55
CA PRO A 29 -2.45 13.96 -9.82
C PRO A 29 -2.01 15.38 -9.50
N ASP A 30 -0.95 15.51 -8.69
CA ASP A 30 -0.19 16.75 -8.61
C ASP A 30 0.30 17.10 -10.02
N GLU A 31 0.48 18.39 -10.33
CA GLU A 31 0.79 18.89 -11.69
C GLU A 31 2.03 18.22 -12.32
N SER A 32 2.85 17.56 -11.50
CA SER A 32 4.03 16.79 -11.88
C SER A 32 3.74 15.44 -12.56
N ARG A 33 2.51 14.91 -12.57
CA ARG A 33 2.12 13.60 -13.16
C ARG A 33 3.02 12.41 -12.75
N GLN A 34 3.77 12.52 -11.66
CA GLN A 34 4.58 11.41 -11.18
C GLN A 34 3.71 10.50 -10.31
N VAL A 35 3.42 9.30 -10.81
CA VAL A 35 2.65 8.23 -10.13
C VAL A 35 3.45 7.62 -8.97
N GLN A 36 4.24 8.41 -8.24
CA GLN A 36 5.21 7.88 -7.30
C GLN A 36 5.11 8.55 -5.93
N ALA A 37 4.72 7.70 -4.98
CA ALA A 37 4.85 7.80 -3.53
C ALA A 37 3.90 8.74 -2.77
N VAL A 38 3.09 8.09 -1.92
CA VAL A 38 2.18 8.61 -0.89
C VAL A 38 1.14 9.60 -1.40
N GLN A 39 -0.13 9.24 -1.23
CA GLN A 39 -1.29 10.04 -1.56
C GLN A 39 -2.06 10.32 -0.28
N THR A 40 -2.59 11.52 -0.15
CA THR A 40 -3.52 11.84 0.93
C THR A 40 -4.93 11.59 0.43
N TYR A 41 -5.70 10.83 1.19
CA TYR A 41 -7.09 10.53 0.89
C TYR A 41 -7.94 11.80 1.03
N GLU A 42 -8.74 12.04 0.00
CA GLU A 42 -9.74 13.09 -0.05
C GLU A 42 -11.11 12.48 -0.34
N GLU A 43 -12.18 13.01 0.26
CA GLU A 43 -13.55 12.51 0.10
C GLU A 43 -13.99 12.41 -1.38
N LYS A 44 -13.50 13.32 -2.23
CA LYS A 44 -13.75 13.31 -3.67
C LYS A 44 -13.27 12.01 -4.34
N MET A 45 -12.23 11.34 -3.83
CA MET A 45 -11.71 10.09 -4.37
C MET A 45 -12.75 8.96 -4.27
N MET A 46 -13.46 8.84 -3.15
CA MET A 46 -14.56 7.87 -3.00
C MET A 46 -15.71 8.19 -3.95
N THR A 47 -16.09 9.46 -4.06
CA THR A 47 -17.14 9.88 -5.00
C THR A 47 -16.80 9.48 -6.44
N LYS A 48 -15.53 9.63 -6.84
CA LYS A 48 -15.06 9.17 -8.16
C LYS A 48 -15.05 7.64 -8.25
N ALA A 49 -14.60 6.93 -7.23
CA ALA A 49 -14.60 5.46 -7.23
C ALA A 49 -16.03 4.87 -7.37
N ILE A 50 -17.03 5.48 -6.73
CA ILE A 50 -18.44 5.09 -6.87
C ILE A 50 -18.91 5.26 -8.32
N ASN A 51 -18.54 6.38 -8.95
CA ASN A 51 -18.92 6.72 -10.33
C ASN A 51 -18.04 6.05 -11.40
N LEU A 52 -17.05 5.24 -11.01
CA LEU A 52 -16.15 4.56 -11.92
C LEU A 52 -16.92 3.62 -12.86
N THR A 53 -16.70 3.76 -14.16
CA THR A 53 -17.33 2.92 -15.19
C THR A 53 -16.61 1.57 -15.30
N LEU A 54 -17.36 0.51 -15.59
CA LEU A 54 -16.83 -0.85 -15.79
C LEU A 54 -16.29 -0.97 -17.22
N THR A 55 -15.08 -0.47 -17.43
CA THR A 55 -14.40 -0.47 -18.73
C THR A 55 -12.88 -0.49 -18.54
N ASN A 56 -12.13 -0.70 -19.62
CA ASN A 56 -10.67 -0.63 -19.65
C ASN A 56 -10.02 -1.45 -18.52
N GLY A 57 -10.43 -2.70 -18.32
CA GLY A 57 -9.85 -3.57 -17.30
C GLY A 57 -10.44 -3.41 -15.89
N ILE A 58 -11.31 -2.42 -15.64
CA ILE A 58 -12.15 -2.34 -14.44
C ILE A 58 -13.38 -3.21 -14.62
N ASP A 59 -13.45 -4.30 -13.86
CA ASP A 59 -14.63 -5.15 -13.71
C ASP A 59 -15.30 -4.91 -12.34
N GLU A 60 -16.42 -5.59 -12.09
CA GLU A 60 -17.13 -5.45 -10.81
C GLU A 60 -16.29 -5.84 -9.60
N VAL A 61 -15.39 -6.82 -9.74
CA VAL A 61 -14.53 -7.30 -8.65
C VAL A 61 -13.51 -6.22 -8.30
N LYS A 62 -12.79 -5.70 -9.30
CA LYS A 62 -11.80 -4.62 -9.11
C LYS A 62 -12.47 -3.36 -8.58
N LYS A 63 -13.65 -3.00 -9.10
CA LYS A 63 -14.40 -1.85 -8.58
C LYS A 63 -14.74 -2.04 -7.09
N LYS A 64 -15.20 -3.22 -6.68
CA LYS A 64 -15.46 -3.53 -5.27
C LYS A 64 -14.20 -3.46 -4.41
N MET A 65 -13.08 -3.98 -4.89
CA MET A 65 -11.79 -3.89 -4.17
C MET A 65 -11.34 -2.45 -3.99
N ILE A 66 -11.46 -1.61 -5.02
CA ILE A 66 -11.18 -0.18 -4.94
C ILE A 66 -12.06 0.51 -3.89
N LEU A 67 -13.37 0.25 -3.93
CA LEU A 67 -14.31 0.82 -2.97
C LEU A 67 -14.00 0.38 -1.54
N ALA A 68 -13.71 -0.91 -1.33
CA ALA A 68 -13.36 -1.44 -0.02
C ALA A 68 -12.07 -0.83 0.51
N GLY A 69 -11.02 -0.75 -0.30
CA GLY A 69 -9.75 -0.17 0.13
C GLY A 69 -9.86 1.32 0.48
N LEU A 70 -10.67 2.09 -0.26
CA LEU A 70 -10.91 3.50 0.04
C LEU A 70 -11.89 3.72 1.20
N ALA A 71 -12.80 2.78 1.47
CA ALA A 71 -13.77 2.91 2.55
C ALA A 71 -13.11 2.81 3.94
N ASP A 72 -11.95 2.15 4.02
CA ASP A 72 -11.15 2.01 5.22
C ASP A 72 -10.28 3.26 5.53
N LEU A 73 -10.38 4.33 4.72
CA LEU A 73 -9.60 5.56 4.86
C LEU A 73 -10.46 6.73 5.35
N GLU A 74 -9.93 7.49 6.30
CA GLU A 74 -10.48 8.78 6.73
C GLU A 74 -9.80 9.94 5.99
N VAL A 75 -10.50 11.08 5.85
CA VAL A 75 -9.93 12.25 5.17
C VAL A 75 -8.67 12.70 5.88
N GLY A 76 -7.56 12.78 5.14
CA GLY A 76 -6.23 13.06 5.70
C GLY A 76 -5.35 11.81 5.85
N ASP A 77 -5.93 10.61 5.82
CA ASP A 77 -5.16 9.37 5.80
C ASP A 77 -4.29 9.28 4.56
N ARG A 78 -3.13 8.64 4.71
CA ARG A 78 -2.16 8.47 3.66
C ARG A 78 -2.17 7.04 3.14
N PHE A 79 -2.13 6.87 1.83
CA PHE A 79 -2.03 5.56 1.19
C PHE A 79 -0.93 5.58 0.13
N LEU A 80 -0.38 4.43 -0.22
CA LEU A 80 0.77 4.35 -1.12
C LEU A 80 0.36 3.79 -2.49
N CYS A 81 0.86 4.42 -3.54
CA CYS A 81 0.76 3.92 -4.91
C CYS A 81 2.16 3.58 -5.42
N ASN A 82 2.35 2.35 -5.89
CA ASN A 82 3.61 1.86 -6.43
C ASN A 82 3.39 1.21 -7.81
N GLY A 83 4.33 1.41 -8.72
CA GLY A 83 4.35 0.73 -10.01
C GLY A 83 4.75 -0.75 -9.94
N ALA A 84 5.20 -1.24 -8.78
CA ALA A 84 5.55 -2.64 -8.59
C ALA A 84 4.34 -3.56 -8.78
N LYS A 85 4.58 -4.73 -9.38
CA LYS A 85 3.59 -5.79 -9.55
C LYS A 85 3.63 -6.70 -8.32
N ILE A 86 2.88 -6.35 -7.28
CA ILE A 86 2.68 -7.23 -6.13
C ILE A 86 1.56 -8.21 -6.45
N THR A 87 1.90 -9.49 -6.52
CA THR A 87 0.95 -10.59 -6.73
C THR A 87 0.77 -11.47 -5.49
N ASP A 88 1.75 -11.43 -4.59
CA ASP A 88 1.74 -12.16 -3.33
C ASP A 88 1.67 -11.17 -2.16
N LEU A 89 0.55 -11.21 -1.44
CA LEU A 89 0.28 -10.36 -0.28
C LEU A 89 1.11 -10.76 0.95
N ASP A 90 1.58 -12.01 1.00
CA ASP A 90 2.41 -12.51 2.10
C ASP A 90 3.90 -12.26 1.88
N SER A 91 4.27 -11.76 0.69
CA SER A 91 5.65 -11.44 0.35
C SER A 91 6.24 -10.39 1.30
N PRO A 92 7.55 -10.45 1.57
CA PRO A 92 8.24 -9.43 2.37
C PRO A 92 8.03 -8.02 1.82
N GLU A 93 7.96 -7.87 0.50
CA GLU A 93 7.73 -6.60 -0.18
C GLU A 93 6.33 -6.02 0.12
N ALA A 94 5.29 -6.86 0.05
CA ALA A 94 3.92 -6.45 0.40
C ALA A 94 3.82 -6.00 1.88
N LYS A 95 4.44 -6.76 2.79
CA LYS A 95 4.48 -6.46 4.23
C LYS A 95 5.22 -5.15 4.52
N TYR A 96 6.34 -4.91 3.83
CA TYR A 96 7.08 -3.66 3.93
C TYR A 96 6.19 -2.45 3.58
N TYR A 97 5.47 -2.51 2.46
CA TYR A 97 4.61 -1.39 2.04
C TYR A 97 3.40 -1.17 2.96
N LEU A 98 2.79 -2.24 3.49
CA LEU A 98 1.72 -2.11 4.48
C LEU A 98 2.22 -1.47 5.78
N ARG A 99 3.39 -1.89 6.28
CA ARG A 99 4.01 -1.30 7.48
C ARG A 99 4.36 0.18 7.25
N LEU A 100 4.83 0.53 6.05
CA LEU A 100 5.10 1.90 5.66
C LEU A 100 3.83 2.77 5.71
N VAL A 101 2.71 2.28 5.17
CA VAL A 101 1.41 2.99 5.24
C VAL A 101 0.93 3.12 6.69
N GLY A 102 1.05 2.06 7.48
CA GLY A 102 0.76 2.11 8.92
C GLY A 102 1.58 3.18 9.64
N ASN A 103 2.89 3.25 9.38
CA ASN A 103 3.77 4.28 9.95
C ASN A 103 3.40 5.70 9.51
N LEU A 104 2.85 5.88 8.31
CA LEU A 104 2.35 7.18 7.84
C LEU A 104 1.07 7.63 8.56
N ASN A 105 0.25 6.70 9.07
CA ASN A 105 -1.05 7.03 9.68
C ASN A 105 -1.10 6.86 11.20
N ASN A 106 -0.09 6.25 11.83
CA ASN A 106 -0.08 5.93 13.27
C ASN A 106 0.20 7.13 14.20
N GLY A 107 -0.44 8.29 13.96
CA GLY A 107 -0.39 9.48 14.82
C GLY A 107 0.98 10.18 14.89
N GLN A 108 1.95 9.72 14.11
CA GLN A 108 3.24 10.37 13.92
C GLN A 108 3.18 11.05 12.55
N ASP A 109 3.27 12.38 12.49
CA ASP A 109 3.35 13.16 11.25
C ASP A 109 4.71 12.93 10.55
N LEU A 110 5.05 11.67 10.27
CA LEU A 110 6.28 11.28 9.61
C LEU A 110 6.22 11.71 8.15
N THR A 111 7.30 12.26 7.63
CA THR A 111 7.45 12.39 6.17
C THR A 111 7.56 11.00 5.54
N PRO A 112 7.26 10.85 4.22
CA PRO A 112 7.47 9.58 3.52
C PRO A 112 8.87 8.98 3.73
N GLU A 113 9.91 9.83 3.77
CA GLU A 113 11.30 9.42 4.00
C GLU A 113 11.51 8.90 5.43
N GLN A 114 10.95 9.59 6.44
CA GLN A 114 11.04 9.15 7.83
C GLN A 114 10.30 7.84 8.06
N ALA A 115 9.12 7.68 7.45
CA ALA A 115 8.37 6.45 7.53
C ALA A 115 9.12 5.29 6.85
N GLN A 116 9.80 5.52 5.72
CA GLN A 116 10.65 4.51 5.06
C GLN A 116 11.82 4.09 5.95
N VAL A 117 12.54 5.05 6.55
CA VAL A 117 13.65 4.76 7.46
C VAL A 117 13.17 3.94 8.66
N LYS A 118 12.06 4.35 9.29
CA LYS A 118 11.47 3.63 10.42
C LYS A 118 11.06 2.20 10.04
N THR A 119 10.40 2.04 8.90
CA THR A 119 9.96 0.72 8.40
C THR A 119 11.14 -0.22 8.19
N ARG A 120 12.27 0.29 7.66
CA ARG A 120 13.51 -0.50 7.50
C ARG A 120 14.14 -0.90 8.83
N LEU A 121 14.18 0.02 9.80
CA LEU A 121 14.70 -0.26 11.14
C LEU A 121 13.86 -1.32 11.86
N GLU A 122 12.54 -1.24 11.78
CA GLU A 122 11.63 -2.26 12.33
C GLU A 122 11.80 -3.61 11.64
N ASP A 123 12.16 -3.63 10.36
CA ASP A 123 12.43 -4.87 9.61
C ASP A 123 13.78 -5.49 9.97
N GLU A 124 14.80 -4.66 10.21
CA GLU A 124 16.11 -5.09 10.73
C GLU A 124 15.98 -5.63 12.17
N GLU A 125 15.25 -4.95 13.07
CA GLU A 125 14.97 -5.46 14.41
C GLU A 125 14.21 -6.78 14.37
N TYR A 126 13.21 -6.90 13.49
CA TYR A 126 12.48 -8.16 13.31
C TYR A 126 13.37 -9.28 12.76
N THR A 127 14.24 -8.99 11.80
CA THR A 127 15.19 -9.95 11.22
C THR A 127 16.25 -10.38 12.24
N VAL A 128 16.73 -9.47 13.09
CA VAL A 128 17.68 -9.80 14.17
C VAL A 128 17.00 -10.67 15.22
N MET A 129 15.78 -10.34 15.64
CA MET A 129 15.00 -11.14 16.60
C MET A 129 14.64 -12.53 16.06
N SER A 130 14.29 -12.65 14.77
CA SER A 130 13.99 -13.95 14.15
C SER A 130 15.24 -14.84 14.08
N LYS A 131 16.40 -14.26 13.72
CA LYS A 131 17.68 -15.00 13.72
C LYS A 131 18.09 -15.47 15.11
N LEU A 132 17.93 -14.61 16.12
CA LEU A 132 18.20 -14.98 17.51
C LEU A 132 17.29 -16.11 17.99
N THR A 133 15.99 -16.04 17.67
CA THR A 133 15.05 -17.11 18.04
C THR A 133 15.32 -18.42 17.30
N ASP A 134 15.70 -18.38 16.03
CA ASP A 134 16.09 -19.59 15.28
C ASP A 134 17.39 -20.21 15.83
N GLU A 135 18.39 -19.40 16.19
CA GLU A 135 19.65 -19.85 16.81
C GLU A 135 19.42 -20.41 18.24
N GLU A 136 18.56 -19.77 19.04
CA GLU A 136 18.20 -20.24 20.39
C GLU A 136 17.36 -21.53 20.38
N ILE A 137 16.61 -21.78 19.31
CA ILE A 137 15.90 -23.05 19.09
C ILE A 137 16.86 -24.14 18.64
N ALA A 138 17.80 -23.82 17.72
CA ALA A 138 18.80 -24.77 17.25
C ALA A 138 19.75 -25.23 18.37
N GLU A 139 20.17 -24.35 19.28
CA GLU A 139 21.02 -24.73 20.43
C GLU A 139 20.31 -25.61 21.46
N LYS A 140 18.97 -25.68 21.45
CA LYS A 140 18.18 -26.53 22.35
C LYS A 140 17.88 -27.91 21.81
N GLU A 141 18.03 -28.15 20.51
CA GLU A 141 17.85 -29.49 19.91
C GLU A 141 19.15 -30.31 19.86
N GLU A 142 20.30 -29.72 20.18
CA GLU A 142 21.62 -30.39 20.18
C GLU A 142 22.15 -30.80 21.57
N LYS A 143 21.33 -30.73 22.63
CA LYS A 143 21.67 -31.18 23.99
C LYS A 143 20.70 -32.23 24.53
#